data_AF-A0A7Y2GTQ2-F1
#
_entry.id   AF-A0A7Y2GTQ2-F1
#
_cell.length_a   1.000
_cell.length_b   1.000
_cell.length_c   1.000
_cell.angle_alpha   90.00
_cell.angle_beta   90.00
_cell.angle_gamma   90.00
#
_symmetry.space_group_name_H-M   'P 1'
#
loop_
_entity.id
_entity.type
_entity.pdbx_description
1 polymer ?
#
loop_
_entity_poly.entity_id
_entity_poly.type
_entity_poly.pdbx_seq_one_letter_code
_entity_poly.pdbx_strand_id
1 'polypeptide(L)' 'MLYALAALVSAIIAAFCFISIRGQADGGMLPIVVGIIFAILTIIFGALFLSSRVNKTEDIHITE' A
#
# COMPACT_ATOMS: atom_id res chain seq x y z
N MET A 1 -13.49 -0.32 -1.95
CA MET A 1 -12.85 0.85 -2.59
C MET A 1 -11.96 1.63 -1.63
N LEU A 2 -12.34 1.78 -0.37
CA LEU A 2 -11.52 2.43 0.66
C LEU A 2 -10.09 1.87 0.76
N TYR A 3 -9.92 0.54 0.78
CA TYR A 3 -8.59 -0.09 0.85
C TYR A 3 -7.73 0.18 -0.40
N ALA A 4 -8.31 0.30 -1.59
CA ALA A 4 -7.57 0.69 -2.79
C ALA A 4 -7.09 2.13 -2.70
N LEU A 5 -7.93 3.04 -2.21
CA LEU A 5 -7.55 4.43 -1.99
C LEU A 5 -6.45 4.55 -0.93
N ALA A 6 -6.58 3.81 0.18
CA ALA A 6 -5.57 3.77 1.24
C ALA A 6 -4.23 3.21 0.74
N ALA A 7 -4.25 2.14 -0.07
CA ALA A 7 -3.05 1.58 -0.69
C ALA A 7 -2.38 2.57 -1.67
N LEU A 8 -3.19 3.29 -2.46
CA LEU A 8 -2.67 4.30 -3.39
C LEU A 8 -2.00 5.46 -2.65
N VAL A 9 -2.66 5.99 -1.62
CA VAL A 9 -2.13 7.11 -0.83
C VAL A 9 -0.85 6.70 -0.10
N SER A 10 -0.81 5.48 0.49
CA SER A 10 0.41 5.00 1.13
C SER A 10 1.55 4.80 0.11
N ALA A 11 1.25 4.33 -1.10
CA ALA A 11 2.25 4.18 -2.16
C ALA A 11 2.86 5.52 -2.58
N ILE A 12 2.03 6.56 -2.71
CA ILE A 12 2.48 7.91 -3.07
C ILE A 12 3.41 8.48 -1.98
N ILE A 13 3.04 8.32 -0.70
CA ILE A 13 3.86 8.80 0.42
C ILE A 13 5.19 8.06 0.50
N ALA A 14 5.17 6.73 0.30
CA ALA A 14 6.39 5.94 0.24
C ALA A 14 7.31 6.40 -0.91
N ALA A 15 6.76 6.59 -2.12
CA ALA A 15 7.50 7.07 -3.28
C ALA A 15 8.12 8.46 -3.03
N PHE A 16 7.38 9.37 -2.41
CA PHE A 16 7.89 10.70 -2.05
C PHE A 16 9.04 10.62 -1.04
N CYS A 17 8.94 9.76 -0.02
CA CYS A 17 10.04 9.51 0.92
C CYS A 17 11.30 8.97 0.21
N PHE A 18 11.14 8.04 -0.74
CA PHE A 18 12.30 7.53 -1.48
C PHE A 18 12.94 8.55 -2.42
N ILE A 19 12.16 9.48 -2.98
CA ILE A 19 12.68 10.58 -3.79
C ILE A 19 13.41 11.60 -2.90
N SER A 20 12.88 11.93 -1.73
CA SER A 20 13.51 12.90 -0.83
C SER A 20 14.85 12.42 -0.27
N ILE A 21 15.02 11.11 -0.07
CA ILE A 21 16.30 10.49 0.33
C ILE A 21 17.39 10.73 -0.72
N ARG A 22 17.06 10.71 -2.02
CA ARG A 22 18.06 10.89 -3.09
C ARG A 22 18.69 12.29 -3.13
N GLY A 23 18.03 13.29 -2.54
CA GLY A 23 18.50 14.67 -2.50
C GLY A 23 19.25 15.06 -1.22
N GLN A 24 19.33 14.18 -0.22
CA GLN A 24 20.00 14.46 1.06
C GLN A 24 21.43 13.92 1.07
N ALA A 25 22.41 14.80 1.28
CA ALA A 25 23.82 14.44 1.45
C ALA A 25 24.10 13.84 2.85
N ASP A 26 23.42 14.36 3.88
CA ASP A 26 23.38 13.79 5.22
C ASP A 26 22.10 12.96 5.36
N GLY A 27 22.21 11.66 5.09
CA GLY A 27 21.07 10.73 5.04
C GLY A 27 20.34 10.63 6.38
N GLY A 28 19.29 11.43 6.55
CA GLY A 28 18.42 11.34 7.71
C GLY A 28 17.74 9.98 7.76
N MET A 29 17.83 9.29 8.91
CA MET A 29 17.18 7.99 9.12
C MET A 29 15.64 8.08 9.06
N LEU A 30 15.07 9.25 9.37
CA LEU A 30 13.62 9.48 9.43
C LEU A 30 12.87 9.17 8.12
N PRO A 31 13.21 9.77 6.96
CA PRO A 31 12.53 9.46 5.70
C PRO A 31 12.65 8.00 5.28
N ILE A 32 13.73 7.30 5.66
CA ILE A 32 13.90 5.86 5.42
C ILE A 32 12.87 5.06 6.23
N VAL A 33 12.80 5.30 7.54
CA VAL A 33 11.86 4.60 8.42
C VAL A 33 10.41 4.85 8.01
N VAL A 34 10.06 6.11 7.73
CA VAL A 34 8.72 6.49 7.26
C VAL A 34 8.40 5.84 5.92
N GLY A 35 9.34 5.88 4.96
CA GLY A 35 9.16 5.25 3.65
C GLY A 35 8.89 3.75 3.74
N ILE A 36 9.63 3.04 4.60
CA ILE A 36 9.44 1.59 4.82
C ILE A 36 8.06 1.30 5.43
N ILE A 37 7.62 2.05 6.43
CA ILE A 37 6.30 1.85 7.06
C ILE A 37 5.19 2.01 6.02
N PHE A 38 5.24 3.08 5.22
CA PHE A 38 4.23 3.32 4.17
C PHE A 38 4.31 2.29 3.03
N ALA A 39 5.48 1.76 2.71
CA ALA A 39 5.62 0.65 1.77
C ALA A 39 4.93 -0.62 2.28
N ILE A 40 5.09 -0.97 3.56
CA ILE A 40 4.42 -2.12 4.19
C ILE A 40 2.90 -1.92 4.19
N LEU A 41 2.41 -0.75 4.58
CA LEU A 41 0.98 -0.43 4.56
C LEU A 41 0.38 -0.53 3.15
N THR A 42 1.15 -0.18 2.12
CA THR A 42 0.73 -0.34 0.72
C THR A 42 0.49 -1.81 0.38
N ILE A 43 1.38 -2.70 0.82
CA ILE A 43 1.24 -4.14 0.59
C ILE A 43 0.01 -4.68 1.34
N ILE A 44 -0.16 -4.30 2.61
CA ILE A 44 -1.29 -4.76 3.44
C ILE A 44 -2.62 -4.30 2.83
N PHE A 45 -2.79 -3.01 2.54
CA PHE A 45 -4.03 -2.49 1.99
C PHE A 45 -4.27 -2.98 0.56
N GLY A 46 -3.21 -3.16 -0.24
CA GLY A 46 -3.29 -3.77 -1.57
C GLY A 46 -3.78 -5.22 -1.50
N ALA A 47 -3.24 -6.03 -0.58
CA ALA A 47 -3.65 -7.41 -0.37
C ALA A 47 -5.10 -7.51 0.11
N LEU A 48 -5.52 -6.67 1.06
CA LEU A 48 -6.91 -6.60 1.53
C LEU A 48 -7.88 -6.19 0.41
N PHE A 49 -7.49 -5.23 -0.42
CA PHE A 49 -8.27 -4.84 -1.59
C PHE A 49 -8.42 -5.98 -2.59
N LEU A 50 -7.33 -6.67 -2.90
CA LEU A 50 -7.32 -7.77 -3.87
C LEU A 50 -8.11 -8.98 -3.35
N SER A 51 -7.95 -9.33 -2.08
CA SER A 51 -8.73 -10.39 -1.42
C SER A 51 -10.23 -10.13 -1.49
N SER A 52 -10.67 -8.88 -1.27
CA SER A 52 -12.09 -8.48 -1.40
C SER A 52 -12.64 -8.57 -2.84
N ARG A 53 -11.76 -8.65 -3.85
CA ARG A 53 -12.15 -8.81 -5.26
C ARG A 53 -12.09 -10.26 -5.73
N VAL A 54 -11.11 -11.02 -5.28
CA VAL A 54 -10.94 -12.44 -5.64
C VAL A 54 -11.96 -13.31 -4.91
N ASN A 55 -12.35 -12.96 -3.68
CA ASN A 55 -13.32 -13.73 -2.88
C ASN A 55 -14.80 -13.55 -3.32
N LYS A 56 -15.06 -13.00 -4.51
CA LYS A 56 -16.42 -12.85 -5.05
C LYS A 56 -16.83 -13.99 -5.99
N THR A 57 -15.95 -14.97 -6.21
CA THR A 57 -16.23 -16.13 -7.06
C THR A 57 -16.81 -17.33 -6.30
N GLU A 58 -16.81 -17.31 -4.97
CA GLU A 58 -17.26 -18.45 -4.14
C GLU A 58 -18.76 -18.41 -3.79
N ASP A 59 -19.42 -17.25 -3.87
CA ASP A 59 -20.89 -17.15 -3.82
C ASP A 59 -21.48 -17.28 -5.24
N ILE A 60 -21.13 -18.36 -5.94
CA ILE A 60 -22.05 -18.91 -6.93
C ILE A 60 -23.20 -19.44 -6.09
N HIS A 61 -24.33 -18.75 -6.16
CA HIS A 61 -25.59 -19.32 -5.75
C HIS A 61 -25.74 -20.66 -6.48
N ILE A 62 -25.42 -21.76 -5.78
CA ILE A 62 -26.00 -23.07 -6.04
C ILE A 62 -27.48 -22.88 -5.68
N THR A 63 -28.22 -22.25 -6.57
CA THR A 63 -29.67 -22.40 -6.64
C THR A 63 -29.91 -23.84 -7.04
N GLU A 64 -30.20 -24.65 -6.03
CA GLU A 64 -31.18 -25.73 -6.15
C GLU A 64 -32.51 -25.18 -6.68
#